data_AF-A0A8S3GW03-F1
#
_entry.id   AF-A0A8S3GW03-F1
#
_cell.length_a   1.000
_cell.length_b   1.000
_cell.length_c   1.000
_cell.angle_alpha   90.00
_cell.angle_beta   90.00
_cell.angle_gamma   90.00
#
_symmetry.space_group_name_H-M   'P 1'
#
loop_
_entity.id
_entity.type
_entity.pdbx_description
1 polymer ?
#
loop_
_entity_poly.entity_id
_entity_poly.type
_entity_poly.pdbx_seq_one_letter_code
_entity_poly.pdbx_strand_id
1 'polypeptide(L)'
;HYDWGLRAIKSVLVVAGALRRSDPGRPEDQVLMRALRDFNIPKIVTDDMPVFMGLIGDLFPALDVPRKRNLDFEKLIKQATVDLKLQPEDSFILKVVQL
;
A
#
# COMPACT_ATOMS: atom_id res chain seq x y z
N HIS A 1 -4.93 -4.37 18.04
CA HIS A 1 -4.90 -5.83 17.79
C HIS A 1 -4.77 -6.04 16.29
N TYR A 2 -3.77 -6.78 15.84
CA TYR A 2 -3.57 -7.08 14.42
C TYR A 2 -4.38 -8.30 14.01
N ASP A 3 -5.12 -8.21 12.90
CA ASP A 3 -5.88 -9.35 12.35
C ASP A 3 -5.02 -10.08 11.30
N TRP A 4 -4.45 -11.20 11.73
CA TRP A 4 -3.67 -12.12 10.88
C TRP A 4 -4.48 -13.35 10.43
N GLY A 5 -5.81 -13.33 10.59
CA GLY A 5 -6.66 -14.47 10.25
C GLY A 5 -6.71 -14.77 8.75
N LEU A 6 -7.17 -15.98 8.39
CA LEU A 6 -7.28 -16.44 6.99
C LEU A 6 -8.12 -15.52 6.09
N ARG A 7 -9.08 -14.77 6.66
CA ARG A 7 -9.87 -13.78 5.92
C ARG A 7 -9.03 -12.58 5.46
N ALA A 8 -8.10 -12.13 6.29
CA ALA A 8 -7.16 -11.08 5.91
C ALA A 8 -6.23 -11.57 4.78
N ILE A 9 -5.73 -12.80 4.89
CA ILE A 9 -4.89 -13.43 3.86
C ILE A 9 -5.63 -13.54 2.52
N LYS A 10 -6.89 -14.01 2.52
CA LYS A 10 -7.71 -14.06 1.31
C LYS A 10 -7.83 -12.69 0.63
N SER A 11 -7.98 -11.63 1.41
CA SER A 11 -8.11 -10.25 0.90
C SER A 11 -6.82 -9.80 0.20
N VAL A 12 -5.65 -10.09 0.79
CA VAL A 12 -4.34 -9.83 0.15
C VAL A 12 -4.22 -10.56 -1.17
N LEU A 13 -4.60 -11.84 -1.24
CA LEU A 13 -4.52 -12.64 -2.47
C LEU A 13 -5.44 -12.11 -3.58
N VAL A 14 -6.64 -11.64 -3.23
CA VAL A 14 -7.56 -11.00 -4.20
C VAL A 14 -6.92 -9.74 -4.79
N VAL A 15 -6.29 -8.90 -3.95
CA VAL A 15 -5.58 -7.69 -4.40
C VAL A 15 -4.38 -8.05 -5.26
N ALA A 16 -3.57 -9.05 -4.87
CA ALA A 16 -2.45 -9.54 -5.66
C ALA A 16 -2.90 -10.03 -7.05
N GLY A 17 -4.00 -10.79 -7.11
CA GLY A 17 -4.58 -11.24 -8.37
C GLY A 17 -5.04 -10.09 -9.27
N ALA A 18 -5.61 -9.03 -8.69
CA ALA A 18 -5.97 -7.83 -9.45
C ALA A 18 -4.73 -7.10 -9.99
N LEU A 19 -3.67 -6.98 -9.18
CA LEU A 19 -2.40 -6.39 -9.60
C LEU A 19 -1.76 -7.17 -10.75
N ARG A 20 -1.72 -8.50 -10.66
CA ARG A 20 -1.19 -9.39 -11.71
C ARG A 20 -1.94 -9.23 -13.03
N ARG A 21 -3.27 -9.12 -13.00
CA ARG A 21 -4.08 -8.89 -14.21
C ARG A 21 -3.85 -7.51 -14.83
N SER A 22 -3.61 -6.48 -14.00
CA SER A 22 -3.31 -5.13 -14.49
C SER A 22 -1.88 -4.98 -15.03
N ASP A 23 -0.97 -5.85 -14.64
CA ASP A 23 0.43 -5.84 -15.07
C ASP A 23 0.98 -7.29 -15.20
N PRO A 24 0.60 -8.00 -16.28
CA PRO A 24 0.97 -9.42 -16.47
C PRO A 24 2.47 -9.65 -16.69
N GLY A 25 3.24 -8.59 -16.97
CA GLY A 25 4.70 -8.67 -17.16
C GLY A 25 5.48 -8.60 -15.84
N ARG A 26 4.89 -8.04 -14.77
CA ARG A 26 5.60 -7.87 -13.49
C ARG A 26 5.85 -9.24 -12.81
N PRO A 27 7.08 -9.51 -12.33
CA PRO A 27 7.40 -10.70 -11.54
C PRO A 27 6.43 -10.94 -10.38
N GLU A 28 6.06 -12.19 -10.15
CA GLU A 28 5.02 -12.58 -9.18
C GLU A 28 5.41 -12.25 -7.74
N ASP A 29 6.67 -12.42 -7.39
CA ASP A 29 7.26 -12.03 -6.11
C ASP A 29 7.07 -10.52 -5.83
N GLN A 30 7.30 -9.66 -6.82
CA GLN A 30 7.06 -8.22 -6.70
C GLN A 30 5.57 -7.89 -6.55
N VAL A 31 4.69 -8.63 -7.24
CA VAL A 31 3.23 -8.48 -7.10
C VAL A 31 2.80 -8.84 -5.69
N LEU A 32 3.29 -9.97 -5.17
CA LEU A 32 2.94 -10.47 -3.84
C LEU A 32 3.49 -9.56 -2.73
N MET A 33 4.75 -9.15 -2.83
CA MET A 33 5.38 -8.20 -1.92
C MET A 33 4.59 -6.90 -1.85
N ARG A 34 4.26 -6.31 -3.01
CA ARG A 34 3.49 -5.06 -3.08
C ARG A 34 2.11 -5.22 -2.46
N ALA A 35 1.39 -6.30 -2.79
CA ALA A 35 0.05 -6.55 -2.25
C ALA A 35 0.08 -6.70 -0.73
N LEU A 36 1.03 -7.48 -0.21
CA LEU A 36 1.19 -7.72 1.23
C LEU A 36 1.57 -6.43 1.97
N ARG A 37 2.55 -5.68 1.46
CA ARG A 37 3.01 -4.44 2.07
C ARG A 37 1.93 -3.37 2.06
N ASP A 38 1.41 -3.03 0.88
CA ASP A 38 0.51 -1.89 0.71
C ASP A 38 -0.85 -2.13 1.43
N PHE A 39 -1.31 -3.38 1.52
CA PHE A 39 -2.55 -3.73 2.26
C PHE A 39 -2.41 -3.64 3.78
N ASN A 40 -1.19 -3.85 4.31
CA ASN A 40 -0.96 -3.88 5.75
C ASN A 40 -0.45 -2.54 6.30
N ILE A 41 0.32 -1.75 5.54
CA ILE A 41 0.84 -0.43 5.98
C ILE A 41 -0.21 0.44 6.69
N PRO A 42 -1.45 0.60 6.18
CA PRO A 42 -2.45 1.46 6.83
C PRO A 42 -2.90 0.97 8.22
N LYS A 43 -2.66 -0.31 8.53
CA LYS A 43 -3.09 -1.00 9.75
C LYS A 43 -1.98 -1.10 10.80
N ILE A 44 -0.73 -0.87 10.39
CA ILE A 44 0.44 -0.93 11.27
C ILE A 44 0.58 0.42 12.00
N VAL A 45 0.79 0.38 13.31
CA VAL A 45 1.06 1.59 14.09
C VAL A 45 2.46 2.10 13.78
N THR A 46 2.69 3.41 13.88
CA THR A 46 3.96 4.04 13.50
C THR A 46 5.17 3.41 14.18
N ASP A 47 5.06 3.07 15.47
CA ASP A 47 6.14 2.48 16.28
C ASP A 47 6.55 1.08 15.77
N ASP A 48 5.62 0.33 15.18
CA ASP A 48 5.85 -1.02 14.67
C ASP A 48 6.28 -1.03 13.19
N MET A 49 6.26 0.14 12.52
CA MET A 49 6.60 0.24 11.10
C MET A 49 8.01 -0.27 10.75
N PRO A 50 9.07 0.04 11.53
CA PRO A 50 10.41 -0.48 11.25
C PRO A 50 10.47 -2.00 11.33
N VAL A 51 9.78 -2.60 12.31
CA VAL A 51 9.73 -4.05 12.49
C VAL A 51 8.98 -4.70 11.33
N PHE A 52 7.83 -4.15 10.94
CA PHE A 52 7.06 -4.63 9.80
C PHE A 52 7.87 -4.58 8.50
N MET A 53 8.56 -3.47 8.23
CA MET A 53 9.40 -3.34 7.03
C MET A 53 10.60 -4.29 7.06
N GLY A 54 11.18 -4.55 8.24
CA GLY A 54 12.21 -5.58 8.42
C GLY A 54 11.71 -6.96 8.03
N LEU A 55 10.54 -7.37 8.53
CA LEU A 55 9.91 -8.64 8.18
C LEU A 55 9.62 -8.77 6.68
N ILE A 56 9.18 -7.68 6.03
CA ILE A 56 9.00 -7.66 4.56
C ILE A 56 10.34 -7.88 3.85
N GLY A 57 11.42 -7.22 4.32
CA GLY A 57 12.75 -7.38 3.76
C GLY A 57 13.31 -8.79 3.89
N ASP A 58 13.03 -9.47 5.01
CA ASP A 58 13.42 -10.86 5.24
C ASP A 58 12.68 -11.84 4.30
N LEU A 59 11.39 -11.58 4.04
CA LEU A 59 10.55 -12.41 3.16
C LEU A 59 10.82 -12.18 1.67
N PHE A 60 11.20 -10.96 1.29
CA PHE A 60 11.40 -10.52 -0.09
C PHE A 60 12.77 -9.85 -0.25
N PRO A 61 13.87 -10.61 -0.09
CA PRO A 61 15.21 -10.05 -0.10
C PRO A 61 15.54 -9.39 -1.45
N ALA A 62 16.20 -8.24 -1.39
CA ALA A 62 16.65 -7.45 -2.54
C ALA A 62 15.54 -6.94 -3.49
N LEU A 63 14.27 -6.95 -3.06
CA LEU A 63 13.17 -6.37 -3.83
C LEU A 63 12.80 -4.98 -3.31
N ASP A 64 13.21 -3.93 -4.04
CA ASP A 64 12.68 -2.59 -3.84
C ASP A 64 11.55 -2.32 -4.86
N VAL A 65 10.31 -2.53 -4.41
CA VAL A 65 9.12 -2.37 -5.25
C VAL A 65 8.40 -1.09 -4.84
N PRO A 66 8.30 -0.05 -5.70
CA PRO A 66 7.61 1.19 -5.33
C PRO A 66 6.13 0.92 -5.05
N ARG A 67 5.48 1.76 -4.22
CA ARG A 67 4.03 1.65 -3.98
C ARG A 67 3.25 1.86 -5.28
N LYS A 68 2.07 1.26 -5.39
CA LYS A 68 1.16 1.65 -6.47
C LYS A 68 0.65 3.07 -6.21
N ARG A 69 0.74 3.93 -7.22
CA ARG A 69 0.22 5.30 -7.18
C ARG A 69 -0.82 5.49 -8.27
N ASN A 70 -1.88 6.22 -7.94
CA ASN A 70 -2.80 6.78 -8.92
C ASN A 70 -2.60 8.30 -8.89
N LEU A 71 -1.78 8.80 -9.82
CA LEU A 71 -1.36 10.20 -9.83
C LEU A 71 -2.53 11.15 -10.13
N ASP A 72 -3.47 10.73 -10.98
CA ASP A 72 -4.67 11.50 -11.28
C ASP A 72 -5.55 11.63 -10.04
N PHE A 73 -5.71 10.55 -9.28
CA PHE A 73 -6.46 10.57 -8.03
C PHE A 73 -5.77 11.43 -6.96
N GLU A 74 -4.45 11.30 -6.80
CA GLU A 74 -3.68 12.15 -5.88
C GLU A 74 -3.79 13.64 -6.24
N LYS A 75 -3.81 13.98 -7.53
CA LYS A 75 -4.03 15.34 -8.02
C LYS A 75 -5.43 15.85 -7.67
N LEU A 76 -6.46 15.03 -7.83
CA LEU A 76 -7.84 15.38 -7.46
C LEU A 76 -7.98 15.62 -5.95
N ILE A 77 -7.37 14.78 -5.11
CA ILE A 77 -7.36 14.97 -3.65
C ILE A 77 -6.70 16.31 -3.30
N LYS A 78 -5.55 16.60 -3.92
CA LYS A 78 -4.83 17.86 -3.70
C LYS A 78 -5.68 19.07 -4.07
N GLN A 79 -6.36 19.03 -5.23
CA GLN A 79 -7.24 20.11 -5.65
C GLN A 79 -8.42 20.28 -4.68
N ALA A 80 -9.12 19.20 -4.34
CA ALA A 80 -10.26 19.25 -3.42
C ALA A 80 -9.87 19.80 -2.03
N THR A 81 -8.67 19.47 -1.55
CA THR A 81 -8.15 19.98 -0.27
C THR A 81 -7.93 21.49 -0.31
N VAL A 82 -7.39 22.02 -1.42
CA VAL A 82 -7.22 23.46 -1.64
C VAL A 82 -8.57 24.18 -1.76
N ASP A 83 -9.53 23.58 -2.48
CA ASP A 83 -10.88 24.15 -2.65
C ASP A 83 -11.63 24.26 -1.32
N LEU A 84 -11.38 23.31 -0.41
CA LEU A 84 -11.86 23.34 0.99
C LEU A 84 -11.06 24.28 1.90
N LYS A 85 -10.08 25.02 1.36
CA LYS A 85 -9.19 25.92 2.11
C LYS A 85 -8.36 25.21 3.19
N LEU A 86 -8.01 23.95 2.95
CA LEU A 86 -7.14 23.14 3.81
C LEU A 86 -5.73 23.05 3.21
N GLN A 87 -4.77 22.55 4.01
CA GLN A 87 -3.39 22.35 3.57
C GLN A 87 -3.20 20.95 2.97
N PRO A 88 -2.79 20.82 1.69
CA PRO A 88 -2.59 19.53 1.04
C PRO A 88 -1.21 18.94 1.36
N GLU A 89 -1.01 18.52 2.60
CA GLU A 89 0.21 17.81 3.01
C GLU A 89 0.30 16.43 2.34
N ASP A 90 1.51 15.99 2.00
CA ASP A 90 1.73 14.68 1.37
C ASP A 90 1.30 13.51 2.28
N SER A 91 1.46 13.67 3.60
CA SER A 91 0.99 12.73 4.62
C SER A 91 -0.53 12.57 4.60
N PHE A 92 -1.25 13.69 4.45
CA PHE A 92 -2.71 13.72 4.33
C PHE A 92 -3.17 13.03 3.05
N ILE A 93 -2.57 13.37 1.90
CA ILE A 93 -2.88 12.76 0.61
C ILE A 93 -2.63 11.24 0.68
N LEU A 94 -1.49 10.83 1.24
CA LEU A 94 -1.17 9.42 1.42
C LEU A 94 -2.22 8.70 2.26
N LYS A 95 -2.69 9.32 3.36
CA LYS A 95 -3.74 8.74 4.21
C LYS A 95 -5.06 8.61 3.48
N VAL A 96 -5.47 9.60 2.68
CA VAL A 96 -6.70 9.52 1.88
C VAL A 96 -6.62 8.40 0.85
N VAL A 97 -5.47 8.17 0.22
CA VAL A 97 -5.26 7.06 -0.73
C VAL A 97 -5.28 5.68 -0.04
N GLN A 98 -5.00 5.63 1.26
CA GLN A 98 -4.95 4.40 2.05
C GLN A 98 -6.28 4.01 2.70
N LEU A 99 -7.31 4.85 2.63
CA LEU A 99 -8.68 4.57 3.11
C LEU A 99 -9.45 3.69 2.12
#